data_AF-A0A345ZUT7-F1
#
_entry.id   AF-A0A345ZUT7-F1
#
_cell.length_a   1.000
_cell.length_b   1.000
_cell.length_c   1.000
_cell.angle_alpha   90.00
_cell.angle_beta   90.00
_cell.angle_gamma   90.00
#
_symmetry.space_group_name_H-M   'P 1'
#
loop_
_entity.id
_entity.type
_entity.pdbx_description
1 polymer ?
#
loop_
_entity_poly.entity_id
_entity_poly.type
_entity_poly.pdbx_seq_one_letter_code
_entity_poly.pdbx_strand_id
1 'polypeptide(L)'
;MDFAGLAAAFADRCDASLEANSLSAIADEDLSRALVAAIRVFAAKAQAGVTPALTHGNHALAATDGAIFATAVLEAVGIEVFELAAWQACSNVGSRRHIHEDARSEQ
;
A
#
# COMPACT_ATOMS: atom_id res chain seq x y z
N MET A 1 -14.29 -3.10 -20.35
CA MET A 1 -13.21 -3.55 -19.45
C MET A 1 -13.72 -3.39 -18.03
N ASP A 2 -13.70 -4.46 -17.24
CA ASP A 2 -14.05 -4.43 -15.82
C ASP A 2 -12.86 -3.95 -14.97
N PHE A 3 -13.06 -3.80 -13.66
CA PHE A 3 -11.99 -3.33 -12.78
C PHE A 3 -10.80 -4.30 -12.73
N ALA A 4 -11.06 -5.61 -12.79
CA ALA A 4 -10.01 -6.63 -12.79
C ALA A 4 -9.13 -6.51 -14.06
N GLY A 5 -9.73 -6.40 -15.24
CA GLY A 5 -9.00 -6.21 -16.48
C GLY A 5 -8.23 -4.89 -16.53
N LEU A 6 -8.78 -3.81 -15.95
CA LEU A 6 -8.07 -2.53 -15.85
C LEU A 6 -6.86 -2.62 -14.92
N ALA A 7 -7.01 -3.26 -13.75
CA ALA A 7 -5.94 -3.42 -12.78
C ALA A 7 -4.78 -4.26 -13.35
N ALA A 8 -5.09 -5.36 -14.05
CA ALA A 8 -4.10 -6.17 -14.74
C ALA A 8 -3.36 -5.37 -15.83
N ALA A 9 -4.09 -4.68 -16.71
CA ALA A 9 -3.49 -3.88 -17.77
C ALA A 9 -2.60 -2.74 -17.23
N PHE A 10 -2.99 -2.14 -16.10
CA PHE A 10 -2.17 -1.14 -15.42
C PHE A 10 -0.87 -1.74 -14.87
N ALA A 11 -0.96 -2.87 -14.16
CA ALA A 11 0.21 -3.56 -13.61
C ALA A 11 1.19 -3.97 -14.72
N ASP A 12 0.69 -4.61 -15.79
CA ASP A 12 1.51 -5.01 -16.94
C ASP A 12 2.24 -3.83 -17.58
N ARG A 13 1.58 -2.65 -17.63
CA ARG A 13 2.18 -1.43 -18.19
C ARG A 13 3.28 -0.86 -17.29
N CYS A 14 3.11 -0.93 -15.97
CA CYS A 14 4.12 -0.55 -14.99
C CYS A 14 5.34 -1.48 -15.08
N ASP A 15 5.11 -2.80 -15.10
CA ASP A 15 6.18 -3.80 -15.18
C ASP A 15 6.98 -3.65 -16.48
N ALA A 16 6.31 -3.50 -17.62
CA ALA A 16 6.98 -3.27 -18.89
C ALA A 16 7.85 -1.99 -18.88
N SER A 17 7.43 -0.95 -18.16
CA SER A 17 8.20 0.29 -18.02
C SER A 17 9.41 0.13 -17.10
N LEU A 18 9.27 -0.66 -16.03
CA LEU A 18 10.35 -1.03 -15.11
C LEU A 18 11.40 -1.91 -15.81
N GLU A 19 10.97 -2.97 -16.50
CA GLU A 19 11.85 -3.89 -17.25
C GLU A 19 12.62 -3.16 -18.36
N ALA A 20 11.96 -2.23 -19.06
CA ALA A 20 12.59 -1.43 -20.10
C ALA A 20 13.44 -0.26 -19.54
N ASN A 21 13.49 -0.08 -18.22
CA ASN A 21 14.12 1.06 -17.54
C ASN A 21 13.66 2.42 -18.13
N SER A 22 12.38 2.51 -18.51
CA SER A 22 11.77 3.64 -19.21
C SER A 22 10.76 4.36 -18.31
N LEU A 23 11.22 4.81 -17.15
CA LEU A 23 10.35 5.45 -16.15
C LEU A 23 9.72 6.75 -16.66
N SER A 24 10.42 7.48 -17.54
CA SER A 24 9.91 8.70 -18.17
C SER A 24 8.72 8.48 -19.11
N ALA A 25 8.40 7.22 -19.45
CA ALA A 25 7.20 6.88 -20.22
C ALA A 25 5.90 7.02 -19.38
N ILE A 26 6.02 7.07 -18.05
CA ILE A 26 4.91 7.31 -17.13
C ILE A 26 5.07 8.73 -16.60
N ALA A 27 4.15 9.63 -16.97
CA ALA A 27 4.16 10.98 -16.45
C ALA A 27 3.82 11.00 -14.96
N ASP A 28 4.53 11.82 -14.18
CA ASP A 28 4.36 11.91 -12.72
C ASP A 28 2.90 12.22 -12.32
N GLU A 29 2.22 13.08 -13.08
CA GLU A 29 0.83 13.46 -12.85
C GLU A 29 -0.14 12.28 -13.05
N ASP A 30 0.12 11.40 -14.01
CA ASP A 30 -0.70 10.22 -14.26
C ASP A 30 -0.48 9.15 -13.16
N LEU A 31 0.77 8.98 -12.72
CA LEU A 31 1.11 8.12 -11.58
C LEU A 31 0.44 8.64 -10.30
N SER A 32 0.53 9.94 -10.04
CA SER A 32 -0.10 10.60 -8.89
C SER A 32 -1.61 10.37 -8.88
N ARG A 33 -2.29 10.59 -10.01
CA ARG A 33 -3.74 10.36 -10.13
C ARG A 33 -4.14 8.92 -9.83
N ALA A 34 -3.42 7.95 -10.40
CA ALA A 34 -3.67 6.53 -10.16
C ALA A 34 -3.44 6.17 -8.68
N LEU A 35 -2.34 6.65 -8.11
CA LEU A 35 -1.96 6.35 -6.74
C LEU A 35 -2.93 6.94 -5.72
N VAL A 36 -3.34 8.20 -5.88
CA VAL A 36 -4.33 8.84 -5.00
C VAL A 36 -5.64 8.06 -5.00
N ALA A 37 -6.12 7.62 -6.16
CA ALA A 37 -7.33 6.82 -6.26
C ALA A 37 -7.17 5.46 -5.56
N ALA A 38 -6.05 4.77 -5.78
CA ALA A 38 -5.76 3.47 -5.17
C ALA A 38 -5.65 3.55 -3.64
N ILE A 39 -4.90 4.54 -3.11
CA ILE A 39 -4.74 4.77 -1.67
C ILE A 39 -6.10 5.04 -1.02
N ARG A 40 -6.96 5.86 -1.62
CA ARG A 40 -8.29 6.16 -1.07
C ARG A 40 -9.16 4.91 -0.93
N VAL A 41 -9.16 4.05 -1.95
CA VAL A 41 -9.89 2.78 -1.91
C VAL A 41 -9.28 1.84 -0.86
N PHE A 42 -7.96 1.75 -0.80
CA PHE A 42 -7.25 0.93 0.20
C PHE A 42 -7.58 1.40 1.63
N ALA A 43 -7.53 2.70 1.89
CA ALA A 43 -7.84 3.30 3.19
C ALA A 43 -9.30 3.03 3.60
N ALA A 44 -10.26 3.16 2.66
CA ALA A 44 -11.66 2.85 2.93
C ALA A 44 -11.87 1.37 3.30
N LYS A 45 -11.20 0.44 2.61
CA LYS A 45 -11.24 -0.99 2.95
C LYS A 45 -10.62 -1.26 4.31
N ALA A 46 -9.46 -0.66 4.59
CA ALA A 46 -8.78 -0.81 5.87
C ALA A 46 -9.62 -0.30 7.05
N GLN A 47 -10.30 0.85 6.87
CA GLN A 47 -11.25 1.38 7.86
C GLN A 47 -12.46 0.45 8.08
N ALA A 48 -12.89 -0.27 7.04
CA ALA A 48 -13.92 -1.30 7.14
C ALA A 48 -13.42 -2.62 7.76
N GLY A 49 -12.16 -2.69 8.23
CA GLY A 49 -11.56 -3.87 8.84
C GLY A 49 -11.02 -4.89 7.83
N VAL A 50 -10.99 -4.56 6.53
CA VAL A 50 -10.43 -5.41 5.48
C VAL A 50 -9.10 -4.82 5.06
N THR A 51 -7.99 -5.48 5.36
CA THR A 51 -6.68 -5.09 4.83
C THR A 51 -6.39 -5.89 3.57
N PRO A 52 -6.39 -5.27 2.36
CA PRO A 52 -6.01 -5.97 1.14
C PRO A 52 -4.58 -6.50 1.24
N ALA A 53 -4.36 -7.73 0.76
CA ALA A 53 -3.00 -8.26 0.62
C ALA A 53 -2.22 -7.44 -0.42
N LEU A 54 -0.96 -7.16 -0.13
CA LEU A 54 -0.01 -6.51 -1.06
C LEU A 54 0.83 -7.56 -1.82
N THR A 55 0.33 -8.78 -1.86
CA THR A 55 0.88 -9.91 -2.60
C THR A 55 -0.23 -10.54 -3.43
N HIS A 56 -0.03 -10.64 -4.74
CA HIS A 56 -0.98 -11.24 -5.66
C HIS A 56 -0.26 -11.83 -6.87
N GLY A 57 -0.45 -13.13 -7.14
CA GLY A 57 0.21 -13.80 -8.26
C GLY A 57 1.74 -13.70 -8.17
N ASN A 58 2.37 -13.19 -9.22
CA ASN A 58 3.81 -12.92 -9.27
C ASN A 58 4.20 -11.53 -8.76
N HIS A 59 3.22 -10.72 -8.35
CA HIS A 59 3.43 -9.37 -7.85
C HIS A 59 3.48 -9.40 -6.33
N ALA A 60 4.62 -9.03 -5.76
CA ALA A 60 4.79 -8.86 -4.33
C ALA A 60 5.51 -7.55 -4.07
N LEU A 61 4.94 -6.71 -3.20
CA LEU A 61 5.62 -5.50 -2.77
C LEU A 61 6.84 -5.89 -1.92
N ALA A 62 8.05 -5.58 -2.40
CA ALA A 62 9.26 -5.80 -1.63
C ALA A 62 9.30 -4.89 -0.40
N ALA A 63 9.96 -5.34 0.67
CA ALA A 63 10.02 -4.58 1.92
C ALA A 63 10.64 -3.19 1.73
N THR A 64 11.68 -3.11 0.90
CA THR A 64 12.35 -1.84 0.54
C THR A 64 11.41 -0.90 -0.20
N ASP A 65 10.68 -1.39 -1.21
CA ASP A 65 9.73 -0.58 -1.99
C ASP A 65 8.62 -0.05 -1.08
N GLY A 66 8.12 -0.89 -0.17
CA GLY A 66 7.15 -0.48 0.84
C GLY A 66 7.66 0.62 1.78
N ALA A 67 8.92 0.55 2.21
CA ALA A 67 9.53 1.56 3.07
C ALA A 67 9.74 2.89 2.33
N ILE A 68 10.26 2.84 1.09
CA ILE A 68 10.42 4.01 0.23
C ILE A 68 9.06 4.67 0.00
N PHE A 69 8.06 3.87 -0.38
CA PHE A 69 6.70 4.34 -0.62
C PHE A 69 6.07 5.00 0.60
N ALA A 70 6.12 4.34 1.76
CA ALA A 70 5.56 4.88 3.00
C ALA A 70 6.20 6.22 3.37
N THR A 71 7.53 6.33 3.25
CA THR A 71 8.26 7.56 3.57
C THR A 71 7.89 8.68 2.61
N ALA A 72 7.88 8.41 1.30
CA ALA A 72 7.52 9.39 0.27
C ALA A 72 6.07 9.88 0.42
N VAL A 73 5.12 8.99 0.75
CA VAL A 73 3.73 9.36 0.96
C VAL A 73 3.57 10.24 2.20
N LEU A 74 4.23 9.88 3.31
CA LEU A 74 4.19 10.66 4.55
C LEU A 74 4.76 12.07 4.34
N GLU A 75 5.91 12.17 3.67
CA GLU A 75 6.51 13.46 3.30
C GLU A 75 5.57 14.28 2.40
N ALA A 76 4.94 13.66 1.40
CA ALA A 76 4.03 14.33 0.48
C ALA A 76 2.76 14.88 1.16
N VAL A 77 2.30 14.26 2.25
CA VAL A 77 1.14 14.74 3.03
C VAL A 77 1.53 15.57 4.26
N GLY A 78 2.82 15.82 4.46
CA GLY A 78 3.34 16.61 5.57
C GLY A 78 3.16 15.96 6.94
N ILE A 79 3.27 14.62 7.02
CA ILE A 79 3.22 13.87 8.28
C ILE A 79 4.62 13.34 8.60
N GLU A 80 5.11 13.63 9.79
CA GLU A 80 6.35 13.03 10.29
C GLU A 80 6.11 11.59 10.78
N VAL A 81 7.11 10.71 10.67
CA VAL A 81 6.98 9.29 11.08
C VAL A 81 6.53 9.14 12.55
N PHE A 82 6.96 10.05 13.43
CA PHE A 82 6.55 10.06 14.83
C PHE A 82 5.10 10.51 15.04
N GLU A 83 4.59 11.39 14.19
CA GLU A 83 3.18 11.80 14.21
C GLU A 83 2.27 10.66 13.74
N LEU A 84 2.74 9.85 12.78
CA LEU A 84 2.04 8.63 12.37
C LEU A 84 1.87 7.67 13.56
N ALA A 85 2.92 7.45 14.35
CA ALA A 85 2.85 6.58 15.53
C ALA A 85 1.83 7.11 16.56
N ALA A 86 1.78 8.42 16.78
CA ALA A 86 0.80 9.05 17.66
C ALA A 86 -0.64 8.91 17.13
N TRP A 87 -0.84 9.09 15.82
CA TRP A 87 -2.15 8.91 15.19
C TRP A 87 -2.64 7.45 15.24
N GLN A 88 -1.75 6.48 15.04
CA GLN A 88 -2.06 5.06 15.19
C GLN A 88 -2.36 4.67 16.63
N ALA A 89 -1.72 5.30 17.63
CA ALA A 89 -2.06 5.08 19.04
C ALA A 89 -3.45 5.64 19.41
N CYS A 90 -3.86 6.73 18.76
CA CYS A 90 -5.15 7.39 18.98
C CYS A 90 -6.28 6.86 18.07
N SER A 91 -5.99 5.94 17.14
CA SER A 91 -6.97 5.38 16.21
C SER A 91 -6.97 3.85 16.26
N ASN A 92 -8.09 3.21 15.93
CA ASN A 92 -8.12 1.76 15.73
C ASN A 92 -7.54 1.34 14.36
N VAL A 93 -6.96 2.27 13.60
CA VAL A 93 -6.43 2.02 12.25
C VAL A 93 -4.96 1.60 12.37
N GLY A 94 -4.62 0.42 11.85
CA GLY A 94 -3.25 -0.09 11.87
C GLY A 94 -2.87 -0.87 13.14
N SER A 95 -3.76 -0.97 14.14
CA SER A 95 -3.63 -1.94 15.22
C SER A 95 -3.86 -3.34 14.64
N ARG A 96 -2.81 -3.93 14.05
CA ARG A 96 -2.72 -5.39 14.04
C ARG A 96 -2.72 -5.78 15.52
N ARG A 97 -3.89 -6.20 16.02
CA ARG A 97 -3.96 -7.04 17.21
C ARG A 97 -2.93 -8.13 16.96
N HIS A 98 -1.81 -8.05 17.66
CA HIS A 98 -0.86 -9.12 17.75
C HIS A 98 -1.68 -10.24 18.39
N ILE A 99 -2.25 -11.14 17.60
CA ILE A 99 -2.83 -12.38 18.11
C ILE A 99 -1.60 -13.18 18.51
N HIS A 100 -1.05 -12.85 19.68
CA HIS A 100 -0.35 -13.84 20.47
C HIS A 100 -1.45 -14.82 20.86
N GLU A 101 -1.54 -15.94 20.13
CA GLU A 101 -2.19 -17.11 20.66
C GLU A 101 -1.61 -17.33 22.06
N ASP A 102 -2.46 -17.16 23.07
CA ASP A 102 -2.32 -17.77 24.38
C ASP A 102 -2.29 -19.29 24.21
N ALA A 103 -1.21 -19.80 23.61
CA ALA A 103 -0.87 -21.22 23.54
C ALA A 103 0.04 -21.57 24.71
N ARG A 104 -0.32 -21.14 25.92
CA ARG A 104 0.13 -21.70 27.20
C ARG A 104 -0.98 -21.55 28.25
N SER A 105 -2.16 -22.07 27.93
CA SER A 105 -2.99 -22.67 28.97
C SER A 105 -2.46 -24.09 29.22
N GLU A 106 -2.13 -24.35 30.48
CA GLU A 106 -2.07 -25.68 31.09
C GLU A 106 -0.92 -26.60 30.65
N GLN A 107 0.21 -26.48 31.37
CA GLN A 107 0.96 -27.67 31.79
C GLN A 107 1.52 -27.49 33.20
#